data_AF-A0A929U9Q0-F1
#
_entry.id   AF-A0A929U9Q0-F1
#
_cell.length_a   1.000
_cell.length_b   1.000
_cell.length_c   1.000
_cell.angle_alpha   90.00
_cell.angle_beta   90.00
_cell.angle_gamma   90.00
#
_symmetry.space_group_name_H-M   'P 1'
#
loop_
_entity.id
_entity.type
_entity.pdbx_description
1 polymer ?
#
loop_
_entity_poly.entity_id
_entity_poly.type
_entity_poly.pdbx_seq_one_letter_code
_entity_poly.pdbx_strand_id
1 'polypeptide(L)'
;MNLKNLEWDNFYIYMRKQGCSMKAMDKMYYLVALVLQGIALILEILPVGAVMVFATSPTERTIEVYSYFSMLPVGYANFTPLLTGILTILIVLLGVIALFKFDKATCIRKVIFVCSIVSLLFSIVPLFLFGAVGMTAASYAVSCMILLSAAAVGAETEKIYLSSQIIASEKNRWGDIGKYYEAMRCTFAAPESRKQATILYHEWF
;
A
#
# COMPACT_ATOMS: atom_id res chain seq x y z
N MET A 1 39.08 27.86 -5.82
CA MET A 1 37.85 27.21 -5.32
C MET A 1 37.17 26.57 -6.53
N ASN A 2 37.03 25.23 -6.54
CA ASN A 2 36.77 24.45 -7.76
C ASN A 2 35.26 24.32 -8.01
N LEU A 3 34.76 24.85 -9.14
CA LEU A 3 33.34 24.86 -9.51
C LEU A 3 32.68 23.48 -9.49
N LYS A 4 33.44 22.41 -9.79
CA LYS A 4 32.94 21.03 -9.75
C LYS A 4 32.54 20.59 -8.33
N ASN A 5 33.26 21.03 -7.30
CA ASN A 5 32.96 20.62 -5.92
C ASN A 5 31.64 21.23 -5.42
N LEU A 6 31.32 22.46 -5.86
CA LEU A 6 30.04 23.12 -5.55
C LEU A 6 28.84 22.42 -6.19
N GLU A 7 28.98 21.89 -7.41
CA GLU A 7 27.90 21.11 -8.04
C GLU A 7 27.67 19.78 -7.34
N TRP A 8 28.73 19.07 -6.97
CA TRP A 8 28.63 17.81 -6.22
C TRP A 8 28.04 18.00 -4.82
N ASP A 9 28.43 19.06 -4.11
CA ASP A 9 27.89 19.37 -2.79
C ASP A 9 26.40 19.73 -2.87
N ASN A 10 26.00 20.54 -3.86
CA ASN A 10 24.60 20.89 -4.09
C ASN A 10 23.75 19.67 -4.50
N PHE A 11 24.28 18.80 -5.35
CA PHE A 11 23.62 17.56 -5.75
C PHE A 11 23.45 16.60 -4.56
N TYR A 12 24.48 16.45 -3.72
CA TYR A 12 24.42 15.63 -2.52
C TYR A 12 23.40 16.18 -1.49
N ILE A 13 23.38 17.49 -1.28
CA ILE A 13 22.40 18.16 -0.41
C ILE A 13 20.98 17.98 -0.98
N TYR A 14 20.81 18.10 -2.30
CA TYR A 14 19.52 17.89 -2.96
C TYR A 14 19.01 16.46 -2.78
N MET A 15 19.87 15.45 -3.01
CA MET A 15 19.54 14.03 -2.81
C MET A 15 19.21 13.73 -1.35
N ARG A 16 19.96 14.31 -0.40
CA ARG A 16 19.69 14.17 1.04
C ARG A 16 18.38 14.84 1.45
N LYS A 17 18.09 16.03 0.92
CA LYS A 17 16.84 16.78 1.15
C LYS A 17 15.64 16.03 0.58
N GLN A 18 15.74 15.47 -0.62
CA GLN A 18 14.72 14.57 -1.17
C GLN A 18 14.53 13.32 -0.28
N GLY A 19 15.61 12.67 0.17
CA GLY A 19 15.52 11.51 1.06
C GLY A 19 14.89 11.80 2.44
N CYS A 20 15.13 12.98 3.01
CA CYS A 20 14.45 13.45 4.23
C CYS A 20 12.98 13.83 3.97
N SER A 21 12.69 14.45 2.81
CA SER A 21 11.34 14.83 2.41
C SER A 21 10.46 13.61 2.11
N MET A 22 11.00 12.57 1.48
CA MET A 22 10.30 11.30 1.23
C MET A 22 9.84 10.69 2.56
N LYS A 23 10.74 10.55 3.54
CA LYS A 23 10.40 10.01 4.88
C LYS A 23 9.31 10.82 5.61
N ALA A 24 9.21 12.13 5.34
CA ALA A 24 8.18 12.98 5.94
C ALA A 24 6.83 12.84 5.22
N MET A 25 6.83 12.78 3.89
CA MET A 25 5.62 12.55 3.09
C MET A 25 5.03 11.18 3.37
N ASP A 26 5.85 10.12 3.47
CA ASP A 26 5.39 8.77 3.77
C ASP A 26 4.60 8.77 5.09
N LYS A 27 5.16 9.38 6.14
CA LYS A 27 4.49 9.54 7.44
C LYS A 27 3.18 10.31 7.34
N MET A 28 3.13 11.36 6.52
CA MET A 28 1.91 12.14 6.33
C MET A 28 0.81 11.28 5.68
N TYR A 29 1.12 10.48 4.65
CA TYR A 29 0.15 9.55 4.06
C TYR A 29 -0.36 8.53 5.08
N TYR A 30 0.51 8.00 5.96
CA TYR A 30 0.08 7.10 7.05
C TYR A 30 -0.80 7.79 8.08
N LEU A 31 -0.46 9.01 8.48
CA LEU A 31 -1.29 9.76 9.43
C LEU A 31 -2.66 10.07 8.84
N VAL A 32 -2.71 10.47 7.56
CA VAL A 32 -3.98 10.71 6.85
C VAL A 32 -4.79 9.42 6.75
N ALA A 33 -4.19 8.31 6.32
CA ALA A 33 -4.87 7.01 6.25
C ALA A 33 -5.38 6.56 7.63
N LEU A 34 -4.59 6.76 8.69
CA LEU A 34 -4.97 6.41 10.05
C LEU A 34 -6.12 7.28 10.57
N VAL A 35 -6.11 8.58 10.28
CA VAL A 35 -7.20 9.50 10.64
C VAL A 35 -8.48 9.13 9.90
N LEU A 36 -8.41 8.88 8.59
CA LEU A 36 -9.55 8.43 7.79
C LEU A 36 -10.13 7.12 8.33
N GLN A 37 -9.26 6.16 8.67
CA GLN A 37 -9.67 4.88 9.24
C GLN A 37 -10.27 5.05 10.65
N GLY A 38 -9.74 5.96 11.47
CA GLY A 38 -10.28 6.28 12.77
C GLY A 38 -11.67 6.91 12.68
N ILE A 39 -11.89 7.81 11.71
CA ILE A 39 -13.21 8.39 11.45
C ILE A 39 -14.19 7.31 10.96
N ALA A 40 -13.75 6.42 10.06
CA ALA A 40 -14.55 5.27 9.63
C ALA A 40 -14.96 4.39 10.82
N LEU A 41 -14.02 4.08 11.72
CA LEU A 41 -14.30 3.30 12.93
C LEU A 41 -15.32 3.98 13.86
N ILE A 42 -15.25 5.30 14.03
CA ILE A 42 -16.23 6.06 14.83
C ILE A 42 -17.62 5.96 14.19
N LEU A 43 -17.72 6.07 12.86
CA LEU A 43 -18.98 5.91 12.11
C LEU A 43 -19.56 4.50 12.23
N GLU A 44 -18.71 3.47 12.27
CA GLU A 44 -19.10 2.05 12.44
C GLU A 44 -19.61 1.74 13.86
N ILE A 45 -19.01 2.38 14.88
CA ILE A 45 -19.47 2.27 16.28
C ILE A 45 -20.83 2.94 16.44
N LEU A 46 -21.07 4.05 15.74
CA LEU A 46 -22.31 4.80 15.87
C LEU A 46 -23.50 3.98 15.32
N PRO A 47 -24.67 3.98 16.00
CA PRO A 47 -25.86 3.23 15.58
C PRO A 47 -26.59 3.85 14.36
N VAL A 48 -25.82 4.39 13.42
CA VAL A 48 -26.26 4.86 12.10
C VAL A 48 -25.63 4.06 10.96
N GLY A 49 -24.71 3.14 11.26
CA GLY A 49 -23.93 2.42 10.26
C GLY A 49 -24.69 1.29 9.56
N ALA A 50 -25.20 0.30 10.31
CA ALA A 50 -25.75 -0.94 9.74
C ALA A 50 -27.27 -0.85 9.60
N VAL A 51 -27.78 -0.89 8.37
CA VAL A 51 -29.22 -0.97 8.13
C VAL A 51 -29.69 -2.41 8.23
N MET A 52 -30.78 -2.61 8.95
CA MET A 52 -31.61 -3.80 8.87
C MET A 52 -32.99 -3.44 8.34
N VAL A 53 -33.46 -4.23 7.38
CA VAL A 53 -34.82 -4.12 6.84
C VAL A 53 -35.60 -5.32 7.35
N PHE A 54 -36.47 -5.09 8.33
CA PHE A 54 -37.37 -6.10 8.84
C PHE A 54 -38.64 -6.13 7.98
N ALA A 55 -39.02 -7.31 7.48
CA ALA A 55 -40.33 -7.52 6.89
C ALA A 55 -41.29 -7.92 8.02
N THR A 56 -41.93 -6.93 8.65
CA THR A 56 -42.93 -7.15 9.71
C THR A 56 -44.28 -7.57 9.13
N SER A 57 -44.54 -7.31 7.84
CA SER A 57 -45.74 -7.73 7.10
C SER A 57 -45.44 -7.82 5.60
N PRO A 58 -46.17 -8.62 4.78
CA PRO A 58 -45.98 -8.68 3.32
C PRO A 58 -46.09 -7.33 2.60
N THR A 59 -46.65 -6.30 3.26
CA THR A 59 -46.84 -4.95 2.70
C THR A 59 -46.06 -3.87 3.48
N GLU A 60 -45.41 -4.21 4.59
CA GLU A 60 -44.77 -3.23 5.49
C GLU A 60 -43.35 -3.69 5.85
N ARG A 61 -42.37 -2.82 5.56
CA ARG A 61 -40.96 -3.04 5.87
C ARG A 61 -40.51 -1.98 6.88
N THR A 62 -40.11 -2.39 8.07
CA THR A 62 -39.54 -1.50 9.08
C THR A 62 -38.03 -1.47 8.89
N ILE A 63 -37.48 -0.28 8.63
CA ILE A 63 -36.04 -0.06 8.49
C ILE A 63 -35.51 0.42 9.84
N GLU A 64 -34.62 -0.36 10.44
CA GLU A 64 -33.96 0.00 11.69
C GLU A 64 -32.44 0.05 11.50
N VAL A 65 -31.80 1.02 12.14
CA VAL A 65 -30.37 1.27 11.99
C VAL A 65 -29.66 0.93 13.28
N TYR A 66 -28.60 0.14 13.16
CA TYR A 66 -27.83 -0.40 14.27
C TYR A 66 -26.33 -0.15 14.08
N SER A 67 -25.57 -0.36 15.14
CA SER A 67 -24.10 -0.31 15.08
C SER A 67 -23.55 -1.55 14.35
N TYR A 68 -22.41 -1.41 13.66
CA TYR A 68 -21.72 -2.55 13.03
C TYR A 68 -21.33 -3.64 14.04
N PHE A 69 -21.13 -3.27 15.30
CA PHE A 69 -20.74 -4.18 16.39
C PHE A 69 -21.91 -4.89 17.08
N SER A 70 -23.16 -4.58 16.69
CA SER A 70 -24.32 -5.24 17.28
C SER A 70 -24.44 -6.68 16.78
N MET A 71 -24.85 -7.60 17.66
CA MET A 71 -25.10 -9.00 17.30
C MET A 71 -26.47 -9.20 16.61
N LEU A 72 -27.29 -8.16 16.51
CA LEU A 72 -28.61 -8.25 15.88
C LEU A 72 -28.52 -8.46 14.35
N PRO A 73 -27.71 -7.70 13.57
CA PRO A 73 -27.45 -7.99 12.15
C PRO A 73 -26.90 -9.39 11.89
N VAL A 74 -26.04 -9.88 12.79
CA VAL A 74 -25.48 -11.24 12.76
C VAL A 74 -26.59 -12.29 12.88
N GLY A 75 -27.54 -12.08 13.80
CA GLY A 75 -28.70 -12.97 13.98
C GLY A 75 -29.63 -13.03 12.77
N TYR A 76 -29.64 -11.99 11.93
CA TYR A 76 -30.44 -11.89 10.70
C TYR A 76 -29.63 -12.15 9.42
N ALA A 77 -28.51 -12.88 9.54
CA ALA A 77 -27.61 -13.27 8.45
C ALA A 77 -26.86 -12.13 7.73
N ASN A 78 -26.88 -10.91 8.27
CA ASN A 78 -26.08 -9.78 7.79
C ASN A 78 -24.80 -9.64 8.62
N PHE A 79 -23.85 -10.56 8.42
CA PHE A 79 -22.54 -10.59 9.11
C PHE A 79 -21.53 -9.57 8.57
N THR A 80 -21.81 -8.99 7.41
CA THR A 80 -20.88 -8.13 6.66
C THR A 80 -20.49 -6.84 7.40
N PRO A 81 -21.39 -6.14 8.13
CA PRO A 81 -21.02 -4.94 8.87
C PRO A 81 -20.08 -5.28 10.03
N LEU A 82 -20.35 -6.36 10.77
CA LEU A 82 -19.49 -6.81 11.86
C LEU A 82 -18.08 -7.16 11.36
N LEU A 83 -17.99 -7.90 10.26
CA LEU A 83 -16.69 -8.28 9.70
C LEU A 83 -15.89 -7.08 9.19
N THR A 84 -16.58 -6.10 8.57
CA THR A 84 -15.98 -4.82 8.17
C THR A 84 -15.41 -4.09 9.39
N GLY A 85 -16.19 -3.98 10.48
CA GLY A 85 -15.76 -3.33 11.72
C GLY A 85 -14.57 -4.01 12.42
N ILE A 86 -14.46 -5.34 12.35
CA ILE A 86 -13.29 -6.06 12.89
C ILE A 86 -12.04 -5.77 12.04
N LEU A 87 -12.19 -5.78 10.71
CA LEU A 87 -11.10 -5.50 9.80
C LEU A 87 -10.60 -4.06 9.90
N THR A 88 -11.49 -3.08 10.07
CA THR A 88 -11.11 -1.68 10.28
C THR A 88 -10.31 -1.50 11.58
N ILE A 89 -10.66 -2.20 12.67
CA ILE A 89 -9.84 -2.23 13.91
C ILE A 89 -8.45 -2.80 13.62
N LEU A 90 -8.36 -3.92 12.90
CA LEU A 90 -7.07 -4.53 12.53
C LEU A 90 -6.21 -3.56 11.70
N ILE A 91 -6.81 -2.84 10.75
CA ILE A 91 -6.11 -1.84 9.92
C ILE A 91 -5.59 -0.70 10.78
N VAL A 92 -6.38 -0.16 11.72
CA VAL A 92 -5.94 0.90 12.63
C VAL A 92 -4.75 0.43 13.48
N LEU A 93 -4.84 -0.76 14.08
CA LEU A 93 -3.76 -1.32 14.91
C LEU A 93 -2.48 -1.53 14.10
N LEU A 94 -2.59 -2.13 12.91
CA LEU A 94 -1.45 -2.31 12.01
C LEU A 94 -0.88 -0.97 11.54
N GLY A 95 -1.72 0.04 11.29
CA GLY A 95 -1.32 1.39 10.93
C GLY A 95 -0.52 2.08 12.04
N VAL A 96 -0.96 1.97 13.28
CA VAL A 96 -0.21 2.46 14.45
C VAL A 96 1.12 1.72 14.59
N ILE A 97 1.14 0.39 14.47
CA ILE A 97 2.39 -0.39 14.53
C ILE A 97 3.34 0.02 13.39
N ALA A 98 2.84 0.27 12.19
CA ALA A 98 3.65 0.74 11.05
C ALA A 98 4.27 2.12 11.32
N LEU A 99 3.57 3.01 12.02
CA LEU A 99 4.10 4.31 12.46
C LEU A 99 5.21 4.19 13.52
N PHE A 100 5.23 3.13 14.34
CA PHE A 100 6.30 2.93 15.32
C PHE A 100 7.45 2.08 14.78
N LYS A 101 7.18 1.09 13.92
CA LYS A 101 8.16 0.14 13.37
C LYS A 101 8.41 0.38 11.88
N PHE A 102 9.03 1.53 11.58
CA PHE A 102 9.37 1.95 10.22
C PHE A 102 10.19 0.93 9.42
N ASP A 103 11.05 0.14 10.07
CA ASP A 103 11.94 -0.83 9.41
C ASP A 103 11.19 -2.02 8.77
N LYS A 104 10.02 -2.38 9.29
CA LYS A 104 9.16 -3.44 8.75
C LYS A 104 7.92 -2.90 8.03
N ALA A 105 7.83 -1.59 7.87
CA ALA A 105 6.65 -0.93 7.31
C ALA A 105 6.31 -1.48 5.92
N THR A 106 7.27 -1.85 5.06
CA THR A 106 6.97 -2.34 3.70
C THR A 106 6.09 -3.60 3.65
N CYS A 107 6.29 -4.54 4.57
CA CYS A 107 5.43 -5.74 4.64
C CYS A 107 4.06 -5.40 5.25
N ILE A 108 4.08 -4.64 6.35
CA ILE A 108 2.85 -4.22 7.06
C ILE A 108 1.95 -3.39 6.12
N ARG A 109 2.52 -2.55 5.27
CA ARG A 109 1.83 -1.73 4.26
C ARG A 109 1.06 -2.57 3.27
N LYS A 110 1.65 -3.64 2.76
CA LYS A 110 0.97 -4.58 1.86
C LYS A 110 -0.21 -5.25 2.54
N VAL A 111 -0.03 -5.66 3.81
CA VAL A 111 -1.11 -6.26 4.60
C VAL A 111 -2.24 -5.27 4.83
N ILE A 112 -1.93 -4.03 5.24
CA ILE A 112 -2.92 -2.95 5.42
C ILE A 112 -3.69 -2.70 4.12
N PHE A 113 -2.99 -2.61 2.99
CA PHE A 113 -3.62 -2.39 1.68
C PHE A 113 -4.58 -3.52 1.31
N VAL A 114 -4.14 -4.77 1.35
CA VAL A 114 -4.98 -5.93 1.04
C VAL A 114 -6.18 -6.01 2.00
N CYS A 115 -5.95 -5.79 3.29
CA CYS A 115 -7.00 -5.78 4.31
C CYS A 115 -8.02 -4.66 4.06
N SER A 116 -7.57 -3.49 3.61
CA SER A 116 -8.46 -2.36 3.26
C SER A 116 -9.33 -2.68 2.05
N ILE A 117 -8.78 -3.33 1.02
CA ILE A 117 -9.57 -3.80 -0.13
C ILE A 117 -10.62 -4.82 0.30
N VAL A 118 -10.25 -5.79 1.13
CA VAL A 118 -11.20 -6.79 1.65
C VAL A 118 -12.30 -6.13 2.51
N SER A 119 -11.94 -5.15 3.34
CA SER A 119 -12.92 -4.36 4.12
C SER A 119 -13.91 -3.63 3.22
N LEU A 120 -13.40 -3.00 2.16
CA LEU A 120 -14.22 -2.27 1.20
C LEU A 120 -15.21 -3.21 0.50
N LEU A 121 -14.77 -4.42 0.12
CA LEU A 121 -15.65 -5.42 -0.47
C LEU A 121 -16.79 -5.77 0.49
N PHE A 122 -16.49 -6.10 1.75
CA PHE A 122 -17.52 -6.39 2.74
C PHE A 122 -18.46 -5.21 3.00
N SER A 123 -17.96 -3.97 2.98
CA SER A 123 -18.79 -2.78 3.14
C SER A 123 -19.75 -2.54 1.96
N ILE A 124 -19.43 -3.03 0.76
CA ILE A 124 -20.26 -2.87 -0.44
C ILE A 124 -21.27 -4.04 -0.59
N VAL A 125 -21.03 -5.19 0.04
CA VAL A 125 -21.95 -6.35 -0.04
C VAL A 125 -23.40 -6.00 0.34
N PRO A 126 -23.70 -5.22 1.41
CA PRO A 126 -25.06 -4.79 1.72
C PRO A 126 -25.76 -4.04 0.58
N LEU A 127 -25.02 -3.24 -0.19
CA LEU A 127 -25.54 -2.51 -1.35
C LEU A 127 -25.97 -3.48 -2.46
N PHE A 128 -25.22 -4.58 -2.66
CA PHE A 128 -25.54 -5.57 -3.68
C PHE A 128 -26.70 -6.49 -3.25
N LEU A 129 -26.77 -6.85 -1.98
CA LEU A 129 -27.79 -7.76 -1.45
C LEU A 129 -29.16 -7.08 -1.24
N PHE A 130 -29.17 -5.82 -0.77
CA PHE A 130 -30.39 -5.12 -0.35
C PHE A 130 -30.65 -3.84 -1.16
N GLY A 131 -29.78 -3.48 -2.11
CA GLY A 131 -29.90 -2.26 -2.91
C GLY A 131 -29.63 -0.99 -2.09
N ALA A 132 -30.07 0.16 -2.61
CA ALA A 132 -29.91 1.46 -1.95
C ALA A 132 -30.58 1.55 -0.56
N VAL A 133 -31.52 0.64 -0.27
CA VAL A 133 -32.26 0.57 1.00
C VAL A 133 -31.40 -0.04 2.12
N GLY A 134 -30.36 -0.82 1.76
CA GLY A 134 -29.44 -1.44 2.72
C GLY A 134 -28.26 -0.57 3.14
N MET A 135 -28.17 0.66 2.65
CA MET A 135 -27.07 1.58 2.91
C MET A 135 -27.58 2.89 3.50
N THR A 136 -26.99 3.32 4.61
CA THR A 136 -27.18 4.67 5.15
C THR A 136 -26.14 5.64 4.59
N ALA A 137 -26.38 6.94 4.76
CA ALA A 137 -25.34 7.94 4.51
C ALA A 137 -24.04 7.64 5.28
N ALA A 138 -24.12 7.03 6.47
CA ALA A 138 -22.96 6.63 7.24
C ALA A 138 -22.20 5.45 6.60
N SER A 139 -22.89 4.42 6.08
CA SER A 139 -22.21 3.30 5.42
C SER A 139 -21.56 3.70 4.08
N TYR A 140 -22.17 4.64 3.35
CA TYR A 140 -21.52 5.28 2.20
C TYR A 140 -20.28 6.07 2.61
N ALA A 141 -20.37 6.85 3.68
CA ALA A 141 -19.22 7.59 4.20
C ALA A 141 -18.09 6.65 4.61
N VAL A 142 -18.38 5.56 5.33
CA VAL A 142 -17.39 4.53 5.70
C VAL A 142 -16.71 3.95 4.48
N SER A 143 -17.47 3.56 3.45
CA SER A 143 -16.91 3.04 2.18
C SER A 143 -15.99 4.06 1.50
N CYS A 144 -16.39 5.33 1.43
CA CYS A 144 -15.56 6.40 0.87
C CYS A 144 -14.27 6.61 1.67
N MET A 145 -14.35 6.58 3.01
CA MET A 145 -13.18 6.77 3.88
C MET A 145 -12.20 5.61 3.76
N ILE A 146 -12.68 4.36 3.72
CA ILE A 146 -11.84 3.17 3.48
C ILE A 146 -11.19 3.23 2.10
N LEU A 147 -11.92 3.66 1.07
CA LEU A 147 -11.39 3.81 -0.28
C LEU A 147 -10.28 4.87 -0.35
N LEU A 148 -10.49 6.04 0.25
CA LEU A 148 -9.49 7.11 0.30
C LEU A 148 -8.25 6.68 1.10
N SER A 149 -8.44 5.97 2.21
CA SER A 149 -7.37 5.36 3.00
C SER A 149 -6.56 4.36 2.17
N ALA A 150 -7.23 3.45 1.46
CA ALA A 150 -6.59 2.47 0.59
C ALA A 150 -5.82 3.13 -0.56
N ALA A 151 -6.36 4.19 -1.17
CA ALA A 151 -5.68 4.94 -2.23
C ALA A 151 -4.41 5.63 -1.71
N ALA A 152 -4.47 6.22 -0.51
CA ALA A 152 -3.29 6.86 0.11
C ALA A 152 -2.18 5.83 0.40
N VAL A 153 -2.52 4.66 0.93
CA VAL A 153 -1.55 3.58 1.20
C VAL A 153 -1.04 2.94 -0.10
N GLY A 154 -1.92 2.80 -1.10
CA GLY A 154 -1.61 2.23 -2.41
C GLY A 154 -0.62 3.07 -3.22
N ALA A 155 -0.86 4.38 -3.31
CA ALA A 155 0.04 5.31 -4.00
C ALA A 155 1.47 5.28 -3.43
N GLU A 156 1.59 5.08 -2.12
CA GLU A 156 2.90 4.96 -1.47
C GLU A 156 3.55 3.59 -1.75
N THR A 157 2.76 2.52 -1.75
CA THR A 157 3.24 1.17 -2.06
C THR A 157 3.76 1.06 -3.49
N GLU A 158 3.12 1.74 -4.45
CA GLU A 158 3.53 1.80 -5.85
C GLU A 158 4.87 2.51 -6.04
N LYS A 159 5.08 3.67 -5.39
CA LYS A 159 6.37 4.39 -5.43
C LYS A 159 7.52 3.52 -4.94
N ILE A 160 7.29 2.79 -3.85
CA ILE A 160 8.31 1.89 -3.27
C ILE A 160 8.59 0.72 -4.20
N TYR A 161 7.58 0.15 -4.82
CA TYR A 161 7.74 -0.92 -5.79
C TYR A 161 8.55 -0.47 -7.01
N LEU A 162 8.24 0.70 -7.59
CA LEU A 162 8.98 1.29 -8.70
C LEU A 162 10.43 1.58 -8.32
N SER A 163 10.68 2.16 -7.14
CA SER A 163 12.05 2.41 -6.66
C SER A 163 12.85 1.12 -6.48
N SER A 164 12.21 0.05 -6.00
CA SER A 164 12.85 -1.26 -5.80
C SER A 164 13.19 -1.93 -7.13
N GLN A 165 12.33 -1.78 -8.14
CA GLN A 165 12.59 -2.23 -9.51
C GLN A 165 13.76 -1.47 -10.16
N ILE A 166 13.82 -0.14 -9.98
CA ILE A 166 14.93 0.68 -10.49
C ILE A 166 16.25 0.25 -9.83
N ILE A 167 16.27 0.07 -8.50
CA ILE A 167 17.46 -0.38 -7.77
C ILE A 167 17.88 -1.80 -8.20
N ALA A 168 16.92 -2.71 -8.40
CA ALA A 168 17.21 -4.05 -8.90
C ALA A 168 17.77 -4.04 -10.33
N SER A 169 17.20 -3.20 -11.20
CA SER A 169 17.68 -2.97 -12.56
C SER A 169 19.10 -2.39 -12.57
N GLU A 170 19.38 -1.39 -11.74
CA GLU A 170 20.73 -0.85 -11.60
C GLU A 170 21.70 -1.87 -11.03
N LYS A 171 21.32 -2.64 -10.00
CA LYS A 171 22.18 -3.67 -9.42
C LYS A 171 22.56 -4.74 -10.46
N ASN A 172 21.61 -5.15 -11.30
CA ASN A 172 21.90 -6.07 -12.40
C ASN A 172 22.83 -5.42 -13.44
N ARG A 173 22.59 -4.16 -13.81
CA ARG A 173 23.45 -3.40 -14.73
C ARG A 173 24.89 -3.29 -14.22
N TRP A 174 25.09 -2.96 -12.93
CA TRP A 174 26.42 -2.90 -12.31
C TRP A 174 27.05 -4.27 -12.11
N GLY A 175 26.25 -5.32 -11.88
CA GLY A 175 26.72 -6.71 -11.84
C GLY A 175 27.28 -7.19 -13.18
N ASP A 176 26.61 -6.85 -14.28
CA ASP A 176 27.10 -7.15 -15.63
C ASP A 176 28.36 -6.34 -15.95
N ILE A 177 28.40 -5.04 -15.63
CA ILE A 177 29.59 -4.21 -15.78
C ILE A 177 30.77 -4.80 -14.98
N GLY A 178 30.54 -5.26 -13.75
CA GLY A 178 31.55 -5.94 -12.93
C GLY A 178 32.15 -7.16 -13.62
N LYS A 179 31.31 -8.02 -14.23
CA LYS A 179 31.76 -9.17 -15.02
C LYS A 179 32.58 -8.75 -16.26
N TYR A 180 32.18 -7.68 -16.94
CA TYR A 180 32.94 -7.15 -18.09
C TYR A 180 34.33 -6.68 -17.67
N TYR A 181 34.46 -5.95 -16.56
CA TYR A 181 35.77 -5.52 -16.05
C TYR A 181 36.63 -6.69 -15.59
N GLU A 182 36.03 -7.74 -15.02
CA GLU A 182 36.75 -8.95 -14.61
C GLU A 182 37.28 -9.73 -15.83
N ALA A 183 36.47 -9.88 -16.89
CA ALA A 183 36.90 -10.49 -18.15
C ALA A 183 38.03 -9.69 -18.84
N MET A 184 37.93 -8.36 -18.83
CA MET A 184 38.94 -7.47 -19.41
C MET A 184 40.26 -7.53 -18.62
N ARG A 185 40.19 -7.65 -17.29
CA ARG A 185 41.36 -7.82 -16.40
C ARG A 185 42.07 -9.16 -16.64
N CYS A 186 41.32 -10.26 -16.82
CA CYS A 186 41.89 -11.57 -17.19
C CYS A 186 42.55 -11.55 -18.58
N THR A 187 42.03 -10.74 -19.51
CA THR A 187 42.61 -10.58 -20.86
C THR A 187 43.93 -9.77 -20.83
N PHE A 188 44.07 -8.81 -19.91
CA PHE A 188 45.27 -7.97 -19.79
C PHE A 188 46.37 -8.53 -18.88
N ALA A 189 46.06 -9.53 -18.04
CA ALA A 189 46.99 -10.07 -17.03
C ALA A 189 47.97 -11.15 -17.54
N ALA A 190 47.87 -11.63 -18.79
CA ALA A 190 48.75 -12.67 -19.30
C ALA A 190 49.31 -12.33 -20.70
N PRO A 191 50.64 -12.24 -20.89
CA PRO A 191 51.23 -12.00 -22.21
C PRO A 191 51.08 -13.19 -23.19
N GLU A 192 50.83 -14.40 -22.68
CA GLU A 192 50.82 -15.65 -23.47
C GLU A 192 49.47 -15.98 -24.15
N SER A 193 48.36 -15.35 -23.74
CA SER A 193 47.00 -15.65 -24.27
C SER A 193 46.57 -14.74 -25.43
N ARG A 194 47.37 -13.72 -25.76
CA ARG A 194 47.10 -12.77 -26.85
C ARG A 194 47.01 -13.44 -28.23
N LYS A 195 47.61 -14.63 -28.41
CA LYS A 195 47.58 -15.39 -29.65
C LYS A 195 46.30 -16.21 -29.85
N GLN A 196 45.65 -16.65 -28.77
CA GLN A 196 44.40 -17.43 -28.86
C GLN A 196 43.16 -16.53 -29.03
N ALA A 197 43.18 -15.32 -28.45
CA ALA A 197 42.08 -14.37 -28.62
C ALA A 197 41.93 -13.91 -30.09
N THR A 198 43.03 -13.69 -30.82
CA THR A 198 42.97 -13.30 -32.25
C THR A 198 42.38 -14.40 -33.14
N ILE A 199 42.55 -15.68 -32.78
CA ILE A 199 42.00 -16.82 -33.54
C ILE A 199 40.48 -16.92 -33.34
N LEU A 200 39.97 -16.67 -32.12
CA LEU A 200 38.53 -16.70 -31.83
C LEU A 200 37.76 -15.49 -32.41
N TYR A 201 38.39 -14.32 -32.57
CA TYR A 201 37.75 -13.15 -33.19
C TYR A 201 37.50 -13.32 -34.70
N HIS A 202 38.24 -14.20 -35.37
CA HIS A 202 38.10 -14.46 -36.82
C HIS A 202 37.08 -15.57 -37.15
N GLU A 203 36.55 -16.27 -36.15
CA GLU A 203 35.46 -17.26 -36.32
C GLU A 203 34.06 -16.69 -36.02
N TRP A 204 33.98 -15.51 -35.39
CA TRP A 204 32.72 -14.87 -35.00
C TRP A 204 32.37 -13.61 -35.82
N PHE A 205 33.16 -13.28 -36.85
CA PHE A 205 32.91 -12.28 -37.90
C PHE A 205 33.34 -12.85 -39.25
#